data_AF-A0A1I3CSA5-F1
#
_entry.id   AF-A0A1I3CSA5-F1
#
_cell.length_a   1.000
_cell.length_b   1.000
_cell.length_c   1.000
_cell.angle_alpha   90.00
_cell.angle_beta   90.00
_cell.angle_gamma   90.00
#
_symmetry.space_group_name_H-M   'P 1'
#
loop_
_entity.id
_entity.type
_entity.pdbx_description
1 polymer ?
#
loop_
_entity_poly.entity_id
_entity_poly.type
_entity_poly.pdbx_seq_one_letter_code
_entity_poly.pdbx_strand_id
1 'polypeptide(L)' 'MLEAGVSILVILSGSGQLTAANGSHAVLAPGLTILTPHNIGELTITGELTLLRCHPPMPDQAR' A
#
# COMPACT_ATOMS: atom_id res chain seq x y z
N MET A 1 -5.83 1.64 -7.77
CA MET A 1 -4.75 0.64 -7.94
C MET A 1 -3.43 1.29 -7.58
N LEU A 2 -2.49 0.54 -7.01
CA LEU A 2 -1.16 1.02 -6.66
C LEU A 2 -0.11 0.20 -7.39
N GLU A 3 0.73 0.88 -8.16
CA GLU A 3 1.89 0.31 -8.83
C GLU A 3 2.78 -0.51 -7.89
N ALA A 4 3.39 -1.55 -8.44
CA ALA A 4 4.37 -2.36 -7.73
C ALA A 4 5.52 -1.48 -7.19
N GLY A 5 5.91 -1.69 -5.93
CA GLY A 5 6.90 -0.84 -5.29
C GLY A 5 7.10 -1.19 -3.82
N VAL A 6 8.32 -0.94 -3.32
CA VAL A 6 8.53 -0.90 -1.87
C VAL A 6 7.77 0.31 -1.33
N SER A 7 6.84 0.09 -0.40
CA SER A 7 6.09 1.18 0.22
C SER A 7 5.66 0.83 1.64
N ILE A 8 5.41 1.86 2.45
CA ILE A 8 4.70 1.76 3.72
C ILE A 8 3.35 2.44 3.52
N LEU A 9 2.28 1.70 3.81
CA LEU A 9 0.91 2.19 3.81
C LEU A 9 0.46 2.43 5.24
N VAL A 10 0.02 3.64 5.56
CA VAL A 10 -0.55 4.00 6.86
C VAL A 10 -2.01 4.36 6.65
N ILE A 11 -2.93 3.64 7.29
CA ILE A 11 -4.37 3.88 7.15
C ILE A 11 -4.82 4.92 8.18
N LEU A 12 -5.28 6.07 7.70
CA LEU A 12 -5.63 7.23 8.53
C LEU A 12 -7.10 7.22 8.95
N SER A 13 -8.00 6.82 8.05
CA SER A 13 -9.45 6.78 8.30
C SER A 13 -10.16 5.83 7.33
N GLY A 14 -11.40 5.47 7.66
CA GLY A 14 -12.26 4.60 6.84
C GLY A 14 -11.92 3.12 6.96
N SER A 15 -12.42 2.31 6.03
CA SER A 15 -12.25 0.85 6.02
C SER A 15 -12.20 0.29 4.61
N GLY A 16 -11.41 -0.76 4.42
CA GLY A 16 -11.30 -1.39 3.12
C GLY A 16 -10.54 -2.71 3.13
N GLN A 17 -10.15 -3.16 1.95
CA GLN A 17 -9.38 -4.38 1.75
C GLN A 17 -8.27 -4.12 0.75
N LEU A 18 -7.08 -4.64 1.07
CA LEU A 18 -5.95 -4.71 0.14
C LEU A 18 -5.91 -6.12 -0.45
N THR A 19 -5.67 -6.19 -1.75
CA THR A 19 -5.46 -7.42 -2.53
C THR A 19 -4.13 -7.28 -3.27
N ALA A 20 -3.23 -8.23 -3.05
CA ALA A 20 -1.98 -8.35 -3.77
C ALA A 20 -2.11 -9.19 -5.04
N ALA A 21 -1.18 -9.04 -5.98
CA ALA A 21 -1.15 -9.81 -7.22
C ALA A 21 -1.02 -11.33 -6.99
N ASN A 22 -0.44 -11.75 -5.86
CA ASN A 22 -0.34 -13.16 -5.46
C ASN A 22 -1.62 -13.71 -4.80
N GLY A 23 -2.71 -12.92 -4.75
CA GLY A 23 -3.98 -13.30 -4.11
C GLY A 23 -3.99 -13.17 -2.58
N SER A 24 -2.94 -12.62 -1.96
CA SER A 24 -2.96 -12.31 -0.53
C SER A 24 -3.86 -11.11 -0.27
N HIS A 25 -4.56 -11.12 0.88
CA HIS A 25 -5.45 -10.03 1.26
C HIS A 25 -5.24 -9.56 2.70
N ALA A 26 -5.49 -8.28 2.95
CA ALA A 26 -5.47 -7.70 4.28
C ALA A 26 -6.67 -6.75 4.48
N VAL A 27 -7.33 -6.84 5.63
CA VAL A 27 -8.36 -5.87 6.04
C VAL A 27 -7.67 -4.58 6.47
N LEU A 28 -8.15 -3.46 5.96
CA LEU A 28 -7.63 -2.13 6.24
C LEU A 28 -8.55 -1.41 7.23
N ALA A 29 -7.98 -0.92 8.32
CA ALA A 29 -8.65 -0.13 9.33
C ALA A 29 -7.71 0.96 9.88
N PRO A 30 -8.23 2.04 10.47
CA PRO A 30 -7.41 3.14 10.94
C PRO A 30 -6.38 2.69 11.97
N GLY A 31 -5.16 3.21 11.88
CA GLY A 31 -4.03 2.82 12.73
C GLY A 31 -3.25 1.61 12.24
N LEU A 32 -3.74 0.87 11.23
CA LEU A 32 -2.99 -0.20 10.60
C LEU A 32 -1.85 0.36 9.73
N THR A 33 -0.68 -0.27 9.82
CA THR A 33 0.48 0.02 8.97
C THR A 33 0.93 -1.25 8.26
N ILE A 34 1.11 -1.18 6.94
CA ILE A 34 1.50 -2.31 6.09
C ILE A 34 2.78 -1.96 5.34
N LEU A 35 3.78 -2.83 5.42
CA LEU A 35 4.95 -2.82 4.52
C LEU A 35 4.62 -3.65 3.28
N THR A 36 4.75 -3.05 2.10
CA THR A 36 4.54 -3.72 0.83
C THR A 36 5.89 -3.88 0.13
N PRO A 37 6.38 -5.12 -0.11
CA PRO A 37 7.62 -5.33 -0.84
C PRO A 37 7.39 -5.21 -2.36
N HIS A 38 8.40 -4.78 -3.12
CA HIS A 38 8.27 -4.59 -4.57
C HIS A 38 7.84 -5.89 -5.32
N ASN A 39 8.33 -7.05 -4.89
CA ASN A 39 8.07 -8.32 -5.56
C ASN A 39 6.64 -8.86 -5.37
N ILE A 40 5.80 -8.21 -4.56
CA ILE A 40 4.39 -8.61 -4.41
C ILE A 40 3.51 -8.18 -5.58
N GLY A 41 4.07 -7.37 -6.48
CA GLY A 41 3.40 -6.86 -7.67
C GLY A 41 2.45 -5.70 -7.37
N GLU A 42 1.52 -5.49 -8.28
CA GLU A 42 0.49 -4.46 -8.15
C GLU A 42 -0.47 -4.76 -7.01
N LEU A 43 -0.97 -3.70 -6.35
CA LEU A 43 -1.93 -3.80 -5.26
C LEU A 43 -3.26 -3.14 -5.63
N THR A 44 -4.35 -3.83 -5.33
CA THR A 44 -5.71 -3.30 -5.43
C THR A 44 -6.22 -2.98 -4.04
N ILE A 45 -6.70 -1.76 -3.83
CA ILE A 45 -7.38 -1.35 -2.61
C ILE A 45 -8.83 -1.06 -2.96
N THR A 46 -9.74 -1.66 -2.19
CA THR A 46 -11.19 -1.42 -2.26
C THR A 46 -11.70 -0.89 -0.92
N GLY A 47 -12.84 -0.19 -0.95
CA GLY A 47 -13.44 0.47 0.23
C GLY A 47 -13.26 1.98 0.22
N GLU A 48 -13.85 2.65 1.20
CA GLU A 48 -13.75 4.09 1.40
C GLU A 48 -12.78 4.36 2.53
N LEU A 49 -11.59 4.86 2.20
CA LEU A 49 -10.53 5.12 3.17
C LEU A 49 -9.58 6.23 2.72
N THR A 50 -8.92 6.83 3.70
CA THR A 50 -7.76 7.72 3.48
C THR A 50 -6.51 6.99 3.97
N LEU A 51 -5.48 6.94 3.13
CA LEU A 51 -4.17 6.38 3.50
C LEU A 51 -3.03 7.28 3.06
N LEU A 52 -1.89 7.10 3.72
CA LEU A 52 -0.61 7.66 3.34
C LEU A 52 0.27 6.56 2.76
N ARG A 53 0.81 6.78 1.56
CA ARG A 53 1.80 5.90 0.93
C ARG A 53 3.18 6.54 1.00
N CYS A 54 4.03 6.06 1.90
CA CYS A 54 5.46 6.36 1.85
C CYS A 54 6.12 5.40 0.88
N HIS A 55 6.92 5.89 -0.05
CA HIS A 55 7.79 5.03 -0.86
C HIS A 55 9.17 5.68 -0.95
N PRO A 56 10.25 4.87 -1.07
CA PRO A 56 11.57 5.42 -1.30
C PRO A 56 11.58 6.25 -2.59
N PRO A 57 12.30 7.39 -2.63
CA PRO A 57 12.53 8.09 -3.89
C PRO A 57 13.24 7.15 -4.86
N MET A 58 13.00 7.33 -6.17
CA MET A 58 13.82 6.63 -7.16
C MET A 58 15.30 7.03 -6.96
N PRO A 59 16.27 6.14 -7.22
CA PRO A 59 17.69 6.44 -7.02
C PRO A 59 18.16 7.75 -7.66
N ASP A 60 17.56 8.15 -8.79
CA ASP A 60 17.91 9.34 -9.54
C ASP A 60 17.21 10.64 -9.04
N GLN A 61 16.25 10.51 -8.12
CA GLN A 61 15.54 11.63 -7.50
C GLN A 61 16.10 12.03 -6.12
N ALA A 62 17.05 11.24 -5.59
CA ALA A 62 17.71 11.51 -4.31
C ALA A 62 18.99 12.34 -4.45
N ARG A 63 19.24 12.92 -5.64
CA ARG A 63 20.46 13.66 -5.98
C ARG A 63 20.31 15.17 -5.82
#